data_AF-A0A402TS69-F1
#
_entry.id   AF-A0A402TS69-F1
#
_cell.length_a   1.000
_cell.length_b   1.000
_cell.length_c   1.000
_cell.angle_alpha   90.00
_cell.angle_beta   90.00
_cell.angle_gamma   90.00
#
_symmetry.space_group_name_H-M   'P 1'
#
loop_
_entity.id
_entity.type
_entity.pdbx_description
1 polymer ?
#
loop_
_entity_poly.entity_id
_entity_poly.type
_entity_poly.pdbx_seq_one_letter_code
_entity_poly.pdbx_strand_id
1 'polypeptide(L)' 'NEGKLEGEREATLKIARTMLKNGLDLSSVMKMTGLTADELEQIRH' A
#
# COMPACT_ATOMS: atom_id res chain seq x y z
N ASN A 1 -6.00 -18.49 -10.27
CA ASN A 1 -6.30 -17.09 -10.61
C ASN A 1 -5.23 -16.17 -10.05
N GLU A 2 -4.00 -16.30 -10.51
CA GLU A 2 -2.87 -15.50 -10.04
C GLU A 2 -3.04 -14.03 -10.41
N GLY A 3 -3.55 -13.73 -11.61
CA GLY A 3 -3.81 -12.35 -12.03
C GLY A 3 -4.88 -11.59 -11.21
N LYS A 4 -5.81 -12.29 -10.53
CA LYS A 4 -6.76 -11.62 -9.62
C LYS A 4 -6.05 -11.15 -8.34
N LEU A 5 -5.21 -12.02 -7.76
CA LEU A 5 -4.43 -11.70 -6.56
C LEU A 5 -3.41 -10.59 -6.84
N GLU A 6 -2.77 -10.64 -8.00
CA GLU A 6 -1.86 -9.60 -8.47
C GLU A 6 -2.58 -8.25 -8.63
N GLY A 7 -3.77 -8.24 -9.26
CA GLY A 7 -4.56 -7.02 -9.41
C GLY A 7 -5.05 -6.43 -8.07
N GLU A 8 -5.49 -7.26 -7.13
CA GLU A 8 -5.85 -6.81 -5.77
C GLU A 8 -4.65 -6.21 -5.04
N ARG A 9 -3.47 -6.81 -5.23
CA ARG A 9 -2.22 -6.35 -4.64
C ARG A 9 -1.77 -5.01 -5.21
N GLU A 10 -1.80 -4.84 -6.53
CA GLU A 10 -1.48 -3.57 -7.19
C GLU A 10 -2.43 -2.44 -6.76
N ALA A 11 -3.75 -2.72 -6.67
CA ALA A 11 -4.74 -1.76 -6.22
C ALA A 11 -4.44 -1.28 -4.79
N THR A 12 -4.09 -2.22 -3.90
CA THR A 12 -3.73 -1.93 -2.50
C THR A 12 -2.50 -1.01 -2.41
N LEU A 13 -1.45 -1.28 -3.20
CA LEU A 13 -0.25 -0.45 -3.25
C LEU A 13 -0.55 0.97 -3.76
N LYS A 14 -1.41 1.12 -4.77
CA LYS A 14 -1.82 2.42 -5.31
C LYS A 14 -2.58 3.27 -4.28
N ILE A 15 -3.46 2.63 -3.51
CA ILE A 15 -4.19 3.27 -2.40
C ILE A 15 -3.19 3.73 -1.33
N ALA A 16 -2.30 2.84 -0.89
CA ALA A 16 -1.29 3.16 0.13
C ALA A 16 -0.39 4.34 -0.27
N ARG A 17 0.07 4.38 -1.54
CA ARG A 17 0.85 5.51 -2.06
C ARG A 17 0.06 6.83 -1.99
N THR A 18 -1.23 6.80 -2.29
CA THR A 18 -2.10 7.99 -2.25
C THR A 18 -2.30 8.47 -0.81
N MET A 19 -2.52 7.55 0.13
CA MET A 19 -2.61 7.85 1.57
C MET A 19 -1.36 8.56 2.08
N LEU A 20 -0.17 8.03 1.76
CA LEU A 20 1.11 8.63 2.14
C LEU A 20 1.29 10.03 1.53
N LYS A 21 0.95 10.20 0.24
CA LYS A 21 0.98 11.52 -0.42
C LYS A 21 0.03 12.54 0.22
N ASN A 22 -1.08 12.06 0.79
CA ASN A 22 -2.04 12.88 1.50
C ASN A 22 -1.66 13.14 2.97
N GLY A 23 -0.48 12.72 3.40
CA GLY A 23 0.06 13.02 4.73
C GLY A 23 -0.36 12.05 5.84
N LEU A 24 -0.95 10.89 5.50
CA LEU A 24 -1.18 9.85 6.50
C LEU A 24 0.16 9.27 6.94
N ASP A 25 0.28 9.01 8.25
CA ASP A 25 1.48 8.40 8.81
C ASP A 25 1.58 6.90 8.43
N LEU A 26 2.79 6.38 8.50
CA LEU A 26 3.11 5.01 8.11
C LEU A 26 2.28 3.97 8.88
N SER A 27 2.07 4.17 10.19
CA SER A 27 1.33 3.24 11.04
C SER A 27 -0.15 3.19 10.65
N SER A 28 -0.75 4.35 10.35
CA SER A 28 -2.14 4.42 9.87
C SER A 28 -2.30 3.70 8.53
N VAL A 29 -1.37 3.88 7.60
CA VAL A 29 -1.41 3.23 6.28
C VAL A 29 -1.28 1.71 6.41
N MET A 30 -0.34 1.21 7.22
CA MET A 30 -0.17 -0.22 7.47
C MET A 30 -1.44 -0.84 8.05
N LYS A 31 -2.06 -0.19 9.04
CA LYS A 31 -3.28 -0.69 9.68
C LYS A 31 -4.47 -0.78 8.71
N MET A 32 -4.60 0.18 7.79
CA MET A 32 -5.73 0.23 6.85
C MET A 32 -5.58 -0.70 5.65
N THR A 33 -4.34 -0.92 5.20
CA THR A 33 -4.05 -1.66 3.96
C THR A 33 -3.57 -3.08 4.23
N GLY A 34 -3.17 -3.40 5.46
CA GLY A 34 -2.53 -4.67 5.81
C GLY A 34 -1.11 -4.81 5.28
N LEU A 35 -0.55 -3.76 4.67
CA LEU A 35 0.82 -3.74 4.18
C LEU A 35 1.82 -3.59 5.33
N THR A 36 2.98 -4.20 5.14
CA THR A 36 4.16 -4.10 6.00
C THR A 36 4.97 -2.83 5.69
N ALA A 37 5.86 -2.45 6.60
CA ALA A 37 6.75 -1.32 6.38
C ALA A 37 7.62 -1.53 5.13
N ASP A 38 8.15 -2.74 4.93
CA ASP A 38 8.99 -3.08 3.77
C ASP A 38 8.24 -2.93 2.44
N GLU A 39 6.96 -3.30 2.40
CA GLU A 39 6.10 -3.12 1.23
C GLU A 39 5.80 -1.63 0.96
N LEU A 40 5.72 -0.82 2.02
CA LEU A 40 5.50 0.63 1.90
C LEU A 40 6.77 1.39 1.49
N GLU A 41 7.96 0.94 1.90
CA GLU A 41 9.23 1.54 1.50
C GLU A 41 9.45 1.44 -0.02
N GLN A 42 9.01 0.35 -0.67
CA GLN A 42 9.09 0.17 -2.12
C GLN A 42 8.24 1.17 -2.92
N ILE A 43 7.22 1.79 -2.31
CA ILE A 43 6.31 2.72 -2.99
C ILE A 43 6.51 4.19 -2.57
N ARG A 44 7.48 4.46 -1.70
CA ARG A 44 7.81 5.79 -1.19
C ARG A 44 8.63 6.66 -2.14
N HIS A 45 9.05 6.12 -3.29
CA HIS A 45 9.73 6.85 -4.37
C HIS A 45 8.93 8.04 -4.91
#